data_AF-A0A8T4AGA9-F1
#
_entry.id   AF-A0A8T4AGA9-F1
#
_cell.length_a   1.000
_cell.length_b   1.000
_cell.length_c   1.000
_cell.angle_alpha   90.00
_cell.angle_beta   90.00
_cell.angle_gamma   90.00
#
_symmetry.space_group_name_H-M   'P 1'
#
loop_
_entity.id
_entity.type
_entity.pdbx_description
1 polymer ?
#
loop_
_entity_poly.entity_id
_entity_poly.type
_entity_poly.pdbx_seq_one_letter_code
_entity_poly.pdbx_strand_id
1 'polypeptide(L)'
;LLTGKLPYGTALDKASSLKSTSNLKYQVSNQYNPMIPQWMDRCLKKAVDPDPEKRYGVLSEFIYDLSHPNHKFTQETGIPLLERSPLVFWRSLAVAMLLLNSFLLYLLFR
;
A
#
# COMPACT_ATOMS: atom_id res chain seq x y z
N LEU A 1 -13.15 18.43 -4.98
CA LEU A 1 -12.17 19.48 -4.65
C LEU A 1 -10.73 19.11 -5.01
N LEU A 2 -10.24 17.87 -4.81
CA LEU A 2 -8.89 17.45 -5.26
C LEU A 2 -8.87 16.61 -6.55
N THR A 3 -9.91 15.81 -6.79
CA THR A 3 -10.06 14.91 -7.97
C THR A 3 -11.37 15.14 -8.72
N GLY A 4 -12.27 15.97 -8.19
CA GLY A 4 -13.64 16.13 -8.72
C GLY A 4 -14.53 14.89 -8.58
N LYS A 5 -14.07 13.84 -7.89
CA LYS A 5 -14.77 12.56 -7.70
C LYS A 5 -14.99 12.27 -6.21
N LEU A 6 -16.02 11.48 -5.90
CA LEU A 6 -16.29 10.98 -4.55
C LEU A 6 -15.34 9.82 -4.21
N PRO A 7 -14.80 9.72 -2.98
CA PRO A 7 -13.84 8.67 -2.59
C PRO A 7 -14.35 7.23 -2.75
N TYR A 8 -15.67 7.05 -2.72
CA TYR A 8 -16.35 5.76 -2.85
C TYR A 8 -17.42 5.75 -3.96
N GLY A 9 -17.45 6.78 -4.81
CA GLY A 9 -18.48 6.95 -5.83
C GLY A 9 -19.91 6.88 -5.27
N THR A 10 -20.83 6.32 -6.05
CA THR A 10 -22.22 6.05 -5.64
C THR A 10 -22.38 4.79 -4.78
N ALA A 11 -21.27 4.14 -4.41
CA ALA A 11 -21.33 2.92 -3.61
C ALA A 11 -21.75 3.23 -2.17
N LEU A 12 -21.45 4.44 -1.67
CA LEU A 12 -21.99 4.96 -0.42
C LEU A 12 -23.51 5.10 -0.46
N ASP A 13 -24.07 5.64 -1.54
CA ASP A 13 -25.52 5.83 -1.68
C ASP A 13 -26.28 4.51 -1.75
N LYS A 14 -25.61 3.44 -2.19
CA LYS A 14 -26.16 2.08 -2.25
C LYS A 14 -25.89 1.26 -0.99
N ALA A 15 -25.03 1.74 -0.08
CA ALA A 15 -24.65 1.02 1.14
C ALA A 15 -25.70 1.26 2.23
N SER A 16 -26.77 0.47 2.24
CA SER A 16 -27.86 0.58 3.22
C SER A 16 -27.61 -0.16 4.54
N SER A 17 -26.42 -0.76 4.73
CA SER A 17 -26.08 -1.58 5.91
C SER A 17 -24.62 -1.39 6.32
N LEU A 18 -24.33 -1.42 7.63
CA LEU A 18 -22.99 -1.29 8.21
C LEU A 18 -21.96 -2.28 7.59
N LYS A 19 -22.39 -3.51 7.26
CA LYS A 19 -21.56 -4.52 6.57
C LYS A 19 -21.26 -4.16 5.10
N SER A 20 -22.12 -3.39 4.46
CA SER A 20 -21.91 -2.90 3.09
C SER A 20 -20.95 -1.72 3.10
N THR A 21 -21.04 -0.86 4.12
CA THR A 21 -20.14 0.28 4.33
C THR A 21 -18.70 -0.15 4.62
N SER A 22 -18.50 -1.23 5.38
CA SER A 22 -17.16 -1.78 5.66
C SER A 22 -16.46 -2.40 4.44
N ASN A 23 -17.21 -2.75 3.38
CA ASN A 23 -16.67 -3.33 2.14
C ASN A 23 -16.45 -2.28 1.03
N LEU A 24 -16.62 -1.00 1.32
CA LEU A 24 -16.43 0.07 0.35
C LEU A 24 -14.95 0.13 -0.08
N LYS A 25 -14.72 -0.04 -1.38
CA LYS A 25 -13.39 0.09 -1.96
C LYS A 25 -13.07 1.56 -2.18
N TYR A 26 -12.08 2.05 -1.45
CA TYR A 26 -11.52 3.38 -1.63
C TYR A 26 -10.96 3.53 -3.05
N GLN A 27 -11.37 4.59 -3.76
CA GLN A 27 -10.81 4.96 -5.05
C GLN A 27 -9.56 5.82 -4.85
N VAL A 28 -8.44 5.35 -5.40
CA VAL A 28 -7.13 6.01 -5.27
C VAL A 28 -7.16 7.36 -5.97
N SER A 29 -6.91 8.43 -5.24
CA SER A 29 -6.95 9.82 -5.73
C SER A 29 -5.84 10.09 -6.74
N ASN A 30 -4.68 9.44 -6.58
CA ASN A 30 -3.54 9.53 -7.51
C ASN A 30 -3.89 9.05 -8.94
N GLN A 31 -4.85 8.12 -9.08
CA GLN A 31 -5.31 7.67 -10.41
C GLN A 31 -6.05 8.77 -11.19
N TYR A 32 -6.66 9.72 -10.47
CA TYR A 32 -7.42 10.82 -11.07
C TYR A 32 -6.63 12.12 -11.12
N ASN A 33 -5.67 12.30 -10.21
CA ASN A 33 -4.80 13.45 -10.18
C ASN A 33 -3.37 13.02 -9.81
N PRO A 34 -2.46 12.87 -10.79
CA PRO A 34 -1.09 12.42 -10.56
C PRO A 34 -0.24 13.42 -9.77
N MET A 35 -0.72 14.65 -9.58
CA MET A 35 -0.08 15.66 -8.75
C MET A 35 -0.22 15.35 -7.25
N ILE A 36 -1.10 14.40 -6.87
CA ILE A 36 -1.31 13.97 -5.49
C ILE A 36 -0.27 12.89 -5.15
N PRO A 37 0.68 13.17 -4.24
CA PRO A 37 1.63 12.17 -3.81
C PRO A 37 0.94 11.00 -3.10
N GLN A 38 1.55 9.83 -3.17
CA GLN A 38 1.01 8.61 -2.56
C GLN A 38 0.78 8.75 -1.05
N TRP A 39 1.66 9.46 -0.33
CA TRP A 39 1.49 9.69 1.11
C TRP A 39 0.24 10.52 1.41
N MET A 40 -0.08 11.50 0.57
CA MET A 40 -1.27 12.35 0.71
C MET A 40 -2.55 11.55 0.43
N ASP A 41 -2.54 10.70 -0.61
CA ASP A 41 -3.64 9.78 -0.90
C ASP A 41 -3.95 8.84 0.29
N ARG A 42 -2.92 8.33 0.95
CA ARG A 42 -3.07 7.49 2.15
C ARG A 42 -3.65 8.26 3.34
N CYS A 43 -3.26 9.52 3.51
CA CYS A 43 -3.86 10.39 4.53
C CYS A 43 -5.36 10.58 4.27
N LEU A 44 -5.74 10.83 3.01
CA LEU A 44 -7.14 10.94 2.62
C LEU A 44 -7.88 9.63 2.88
N LYS A 45 -7.32 8.48 2.49
CA LYS A 45 -7.89 7.15 2.75
C LYS A 45 -8.17 6.92 4.23
N LYS A 46 -7.21 7.22 5.11
CA LYS A 46 -7.37 7.07 6.57
C LYS A 46 -8.44 8.02 7.12
N ALA A 47 -8.53 9.25 6.61
CA ALA A 47 -9.53 10.23 7.05
C ALA A 47 -10.97 9.84 6.66
N VAL A 48 -11.16 9.20 5.50
CA VAL A 48 -12.49 8.80 5.02
C VAL A 48 -12.84 7.35 5.36
N ASP A 49 -12.01 6.65 6.13
CA ASP A 49 -12.22 5.23 6.43
C ASP A 49 -13.59 5.03 7.12
N PRO A 50 -14.43 4.09 6.65
CA PRO A 50 -15.74 3.83 7.24
C PRO A 50 -15.65 3.32 8.68
N ASP A 51 -14.52 2.71 9.06
CA ASP A 51 -14.27 2.23 10.41
C ASP A 51 -13.73 3.37 11.31
N PRO A 52 -14.45 3.77 12.37
CA PRO A 52 -13.99 4.84 13.26
C PRO A 52 -12.68 4.50 13.97
N GLU A 53 -12.36 3.23 14.22
CA GLU A 53 -11.09 2.85 14.86
C GLU A 53 -9.89 3.02 13.92
N LYS A 54 -10.11 2.94 12.61
CA LYS A 54 -9.06 3.17 11.60
C LYS A 54 -8.92 4.64 11.21
N ARG A 55 -9.89 5.47 11.58
CA ARG A 55 -9.90 6.91 11.29
C ARG A 55 -8.94 7.67 12.20
N TYR A 56 -8.57 8.88 11.81
CA TYR A 56 -7.88 9.81 12.71
C TYR A 56 -8.74 10.09 13.95
N GLY A 57 -8.16 9.90 15.14
CA GLY A 57 -8.83 10.21 16.39
C GLY A 57 -8.96 11.71 16.65
N VAL A 58 -8.06 12.52 16.08
CA VAL A 58 -8.04 13.98 16.24
C VAL A 58 -7.77 14.66 14.91
N LEU A 59 -8.46 15.78 14.65
CA LEU A 59 -8.27 16.57 13.43
C LEU A 59 -6.84 17.13 13.29
N SER A 60 -6.18 17.43 14.40
CA SER A 60 -4.79 17.91 14.39
C SER A 60 -3.82 16.88 13.82
N GLU A 61 -4.00 15.59 14.13
CA GLU A 61 -3.22 14.49 13.56
C GLU A 61 -3.40 14.43 12.04
N PHE A 62 -4.63 14.60 11.56
CA PHE A 62 -4.93 14.64 10.13
C PHE A 62 -4.25 15.82 9.42
N ILE A 63 -4.35 17.04 9.97
CA ILE A 63 -3.71 18.22 9.36
C ILE A 63 -2.19 18.09 9.39
N TYR A 64 -1.63 17.52 10.45
CA TYR A 64 -0.20 17.26 10.56
C TYR A 64 0.26 16.29 9.48
N ASP A 65 -0.39 15.13 9.35
CA ASP A 65 -0.05 14.12 8.34
C ASP A 65 -0.33 14.60 6.90
N LEU A 66 -1.25 15.53 6.70
CA LEU A 66 -1.53 16.15 5.39
C LEU A 66 -0.45 17.17 4.98
N SER A 67 0.20 17.82 5.95
CA SER A 67 1.24 18.82 5.71
C SER A 67 2.66 18.24 5.74
N HIS A 68 2.84 17.13 6.45
CA HIS A 68 4.12 16.46 6.62
C HIS A 68 4.10 15.07 5.98
N PRO A 69 5.01 14.77 5.04
CA PRO A 69 5.09 13.45 4.46
C PRO A 69 5.41 12.40 5.54
N ASN A 70 4.42 11.60 5.90
CA ASN A 70 4.55 10.58 6.94
C ASN A 70 5.08 9.26 6.35
N HIS A 71 6.27 8.86 6.78
CA HIS A 71 6.96 7.64 6.33
C HIS A 71 6.17 6.35 6.54
N LYS A 72 5.20 6.32 7.48
CA LYS A 72 4.33 5.15 7.69
C LYS A 72 3.44 4.88 6.47
N PHE A 73 3.11 5.90 5.67
CA PHE A 73 2.31 5.75 4.45
C PHE A 73 3.16 5.42 3.21
N THR A 74 4.46 5.66 3.27
CA THR A 74 5.43 5.27 2.23
C THR A 74 5.82 3.80 2.33
N GLN A 75 5.72 3.20 3.51
CA GLN A 75 5.94 1.78 3.69
C GLN A 75 4.74 1.00 3.17
N GLU A 76 4.79 0.63 1.90
CA GLU A 76 3.79 -0.23 1.27
C GLU A 76 3.73 -1.57 2.01
N THR A 77 2.72 -1.69 2.89
CA THR A 77 2.36 -2.90 3.60
C THR A 77 1.69 -3.84 2.59
N GLY A 78 2.47 -4.74 2.00
CA GLY A 78 1.94 -5.81 1.14
C GLY A 78 2.66 -6.05 -0.18
N ILE A 79 3.72 -5.30 -0.49
CA ILE A 79 4.52 -5.60 -1.67
C ILE A 79 5.43 -6.81 -1.37
N PRO A 80 5.31 -7.93 -2.12
CA PRO A 80 6.18 -9.08 -1.94
C PRO A 80 7.65 -8.64 -2.09
N LEU A 81 8.56 -9.26 -1.35
CA LEU A 81 10.00 -8.94 -1.37
C LEU A 81 10.58 -8.85 -2.80
N LEU A 82 9.97 -9.60 -3.73
CA LEU A 82 10.28 -9.63 -5.16
C LEU A 82 10.16 -8.26 -5.83
N GLU A 83 9.15 -7.46 -5.48
CA GLU A 83 8.90 -6.12 -6.04
C GLU A 83 9.59 -5.02 -5.22
N ARG A 84 9.85 -5.26 -3.93
CA ARG A 84 10.59 -4.30 -3.07
C ARG A 84 12.07 -4.17 -3.46
N SER A 85 12.70 -5.26 -3.83
CA SER A 85 14.13 -5.27 -4.17
C SER A 85 14.45 -6.44 -5.11
N PRO A 86 14.07 -6.34 -6.41
CA PRO A 86 14.25 -7.44 -7.37
C PRO A 86 15.71 -7.89 -7.44
N LEU A 87 16.66 -6.95 -7.35
CA LEU A 87 18.09 -7.24 -7.44
C LEU A 87 18.59 -8.14 -6.29
N VAL A 88 18.11 -7.92 -5.06
CA VAL A 88 18.51 -8.72 -3.89
C VAL A 88 17.95 -10.14 -3.99
N PHE A 89 16.71 -10.26 -4.46
CA PHE A 89 16.07 -11.55 -4.70
C PHE A 89 16.82 -12.36 -5.78
N TRP A 90 17.11 -11.75 -6.93
CA TRP A 90 17.84 -12.43 -8.00
C TRP A 90 19.28 -12.77 -7.58
N ARG A 91 19.92 -11.91 -6.77
CA ARG A 91 21.26 -12.18 -6.24
C ARG A 91 21.28 -13.37 -5.28
N SER A 92 20.31 -13.48 -4.37
CA SER A 92 20.24 -14.63 -3.45
C SER A 92 19.93 -15.93 -4.20
N LEU A 93 19.02 -15.88 -5.18
CA LEU A 93 18.68 -17.02 -6.02
C LEU A 93 19.89 -17.53 -6.82
N ALA A 94 20.66 -16.61 -7.43
CA ALA A 94 21.87 -16.97 -8.18
C ALA A 94 22.93 -17.62 -7.28
N VAL A 95 23.16 -17.07 -6.07
CA VAL A 95 24.11 -17.66 -5.10
C VAL A 95 23.64 -19.04 -4.65
N ALA A 96 22.36 -19.22 -4.37
CA ALA A 96 21.80 -20.51 -3.98
C ALA A 96 21.97 -21.57 -5.07
N MET A 97 21.68 -21.23 -6.34
CA MET A 97 21.91 -22.14 -7.47
C MET A 97 23.39 -22.48 -7.64
N LEU A 98 24.29 -21.51 -7.46
CA LEU A 98 25.74 -21.75 -7.59
C LEU A 98 26.24 -22.71 -6.51
N LEU A 99 25.82 -22.51 -5.26
CA LEU A 99 26.15 -23.40 -4.15
C LEU A 99 25.62 -24.81 -4.38
N LEU A 100 24.37 -24.94 -4.85
CA LEU A 100 23.75 -26.24 -5.14
C LEU A 100 24.52 -26.98 -6.25
N ASN A 101 24.85 -26.30 -7.35
CA ASN A 101 25.62 -26.90 -8.44
C ASN A 101 27.04 -27.28 -8.00
N SER A 102 27.69 -26.43 -7.20
CA SER A 102 29.03 -26.72 -6.66
C SER A 102 29.01 -27.93 -5.73
N PHE A 103 27.97 -28.03 -4.89
CA PHE A 103 27.76 -29.17 -4.02
C PHE A 103 27.51 -30.46 -4.81
N LEU A 104 26.69 -30.40 -5.86
CA LEU A 104 26.43 -31.54 -6.73
C LEU A 104 27.70 -32.01 -7.47
N LEU A 105 28.50 -31.08 -7.98
CA LEU A 105 29.79 -31.38 -8.60
C LEU A 105 30.76 -32.02 -7.62
N TYR A 106 30.82 -31.52 -6.38
CA TYR A 106 31.64 -32.12 -5.33
C TYR A 106 31.22 -33.57 -5.03
N LEU A 107 29.92 -33.85 -5.01
CA LEU A 107 29.40 -35.21 -4.80
C LEU A 107 29.71 -36.13 -6.00
N LEU A 108 29.69 -35.59 -7.22
CA LEU A 108 29.98 -36.35 -8.45
C LEU A 108 31.48 -36.68 -8.63
N PHE A 109 32.37 -35.81 -8.14
CA PHE A 109 33.83 -35.99 -8.19
C PHE A 109 34.41 -36.73 -6.98
N ARG A 110 33.55 -37.13 -6.03
CA ARG A 110 33.91 -37.94 -4.86
C ARG A 110 33.46 -39.39 -5.05
#